data_AF-A0A3R9R8B2-F1
#
_entry.id   AF-A0A3R9R8B2-F1
#
_cell.length_a   1.000
_cell.length_b   1.000
_cell.length_c   1.000
_cell.angle_alpha   90.00
_cell.angle_beta   90.00
_cell.angle_gamma   90.00
#
_symmetry.space_group_name_H-M   'P 1'
#
loop_
_entity.id
_entity.type
_entity.pdbx_description
1 polymer ?
#
loop_
_entity_poly.entity_id
_entity_poly.type
_entity_poly.pdbx_seq_one_letter_code
_entity_poly.pdbx_strand_id
1 'polypeptide(L)'
;MDSQYELLNKIAEKQQEIASDWATYWTEFSSFSTWGFWFDVVMFALPLLLLYFKLDRTRAFQIGFFGFNVHVWFGYFDTFGTVQGYWTYPYQISSYLPNSLGMDASLVPVLFMLLYQWVTNTNRNYYVYSLLLGALLSFVLKPIFVSINLFKFYMGANYFHLFLTYIVIIVLSKLITDLFLHFQKESSSKVS
;
A
#
# COMPACT_ATOMS: atom_id res chain seq x y z
N MET A 1 7.97 14.67 34.24
CA MET A 1 7.50 13.27 34.18
C MET A 1 5.99 13.24 34.26
N ASP A 2 5.37 13.90 35.24
CA ASP A 2 3.91 13.91 35.42
C ASP A 2 3.11 14.42 34.21
N SER A 3 3.55 15.50 33.54
CA SER A 3 2.88 16.04 32.34
C SER A 3 2.95 15.13 31.11
N GLN A 4 4.02 14.34 30.98
CA GLN A 4 4.14 13.35 29.90
C GLN A 4 3.16 12.20 30.12
N TYR A 5 3.06 11.70 31.35
CA TYR A 5 2.12 10.62 31.70
C TYR A 5 0.67 11.06 31.53
N GLU A 6 0.33 12.28 31.94
CA GLU A 6 -1.01 12.84 31.76
C GLU A 6 -1.40 12.91 30.27
N LEU A 7 -0.50 13.43 29.42
CA LEU A 7 -0.75 13.49 27.98
C LEU A 7 -0.86 12.10 27.36
N LEU A 8 0.00 11.15 27.76
CA LEU A 8 -0.03 9.78 27.26
C LEU A 8 -1.34 9.08 27.63
N ASN A 9 -1.82 9.24 28.86
CA ASN A 9 -3.10 8.66 29.30
C ASN A 9 -4.27 9.24 28.49
N LYS A 10 -4.28 10.55 28.27
CA LYS A 10 -5.29 11.20 27.43
C LYS A 10 -5.28 10.71 25.98
N ILE A 11 -4.10 10.43 25.43
CA ILE A 11 -3.97 9.82 24.09
C ILE A 11 -4.51 8.40 24.10
N ALA A 12 -4.19 7.59 25.11
CA ALA A 12 -4.65 6.21 25.24
C ALA A 12 -6.18 6.13 25.36
N GLU A 13 -6.80 6.99 26.18
CA GLU A 13 -8.26 7.09 26.30
C GLU A 13 -8.91 7.41 24.95
N LYS A 14 -8.39 8.40 24.22
CA LYS A 14 -8.88 8.75 22.88
C LYS A 14 -8.71 7.63 21.87
N GLN A 15 -7.59 6.89 21.93
CA GLN A 15 -7.38 5.74 21.06
C GLN A 15 -8.38 4.62 21.34
N GLN A 16 -8.73 4.40 22.61
CA GLN A 16 -9.74 3.43 22.99
C GLN A 16 -11.14 3.83 22.48
N GLU A 17 -11.51 5.11 22.61
CA GLU A 17 -12.76 5.65 22.03
C GLU A 17 -12.80 5.41 20.52
N ILE A 18 -11.75 5.81 19.80
CA ILE A 18 -11.65 5.63 18.34
C ILE A 18 -11.74 4.16 17.96
N ALA A 19 -11.06 3.25 18.68
CA ALA A 19 -11.13 1.82 18.40
C ALA A 19 -12.54 1.25 18.60
N SER A 20 -13.26 1.71 19.63
CA SER A 20 -14.66 1.33 19.88
C SER A 20 -15.58 1.85 18.77
N ASP A 21 -15.39 3.10 18.32
CA ASP A 21 -16.15 3.69 17.23
C ASP A 21 -15.92 2.92 15.92
N TRP A 22 -14.68 2.55 15.60
CA TRP A 22 -14.36 1.74 14.43
C TRP A 22 -14.94 0.33 14.50
N ALA A 23 -14.94 -0.32 15.67
CA ALA A 23 -15.55 -1.63 15.83
C ALA A 23 -17.08 -1.58 15.62
N THR A 24 -17.73 -0.53 16.15
CA THR A 24 -19.17 -0.28 15.95
C THR A 24 -19.45 0.00 14.48
N TYR A 25 -18.72 0.93 13.88
CA TYR A 25 -18.83 1.28 12.47
C TYR A 25 -18.61 0.08 11.56
N TRP A 26 -17.61 -0.75 11.87
CA TRP A 26 -17.33 -1.95 11.09
C TRP A 26 -18.51 -2.92 11.15
N THR A 27 -19.04 -3.19 12.35
CA THR A 27 -20.16 -4.11 12.54
C THR A 27 -21.40 -3.64 11.76
N GLU A 28 -21.71 -2.34 11.82
CA GLU A 28 -22.90 -1.74 11.21
C GLU A 28 -22.76 -1.50 9.69
N PHE A 29 -21.57 -1.11 9.20
CA PHE A 29 -21.41 -0.55 7.86
C PHE A 29 -20.30 -1.18 7.00
N SER A 30 -19.42 -2.01 7.56
CA SER A 30 -18.29 -2.60 6.83
C SER A 30 -18.12 -4.11 7.02
N SER A 31 -19.04 -4.76 7.73
CA SER A 31 -18.95 -6.20 8.02
C SER A 31 -19.24 -7.04 6.77
N PHE A 32 -19.12 -8.36 6.91
CA PHE A 32 -19.34 -9.33 5.84
C PHE A 32 -20.74 -9.29 5.19
N SER A 33 -21.70 -8.60 5.79
CA SER A 33 -23.03 -8.34 5.21
C SER A 33 -23.00 -7.30 4.08
N THR A 34 -21.91 -6.55 3.95
CA THR A 34 -21.78 -5.44 3.01
C THR A 34 -21.01 -5.83 1.76
N TRP A 35 -21.34 -5.22 0.62
CA TRP A 35 -20.63 -5.47 -0.63
C TRP A 35 -19.18 -4.96 -0.58
N GLY A 36 -18.92 -3.87 0.17
CA GLY A 36 -17.60 -3.27 0.28
C GLY A 36 -16.60 -4.18 0.99
N PHE A 37 -17.04 -4.95 2.00
CA PHE A 37 -16.21 -5.99 2.60
C PHE A 37 -15.71 -7.00 1.57
N TRP A 38 -16.62 -7.53 0.74
CA TRP A 38 -16.24 -8.50 -0.29
C TRP A 38 -15.40 -7.89 -1.39
N PHE A 39 -15.61 -6.61 -1.70
CA PHE A 39 -14.72 -5.87 -2.59
C PHE A 39 -13.28 -5.85 -2.06
N ASP A 40 -13.07 -5.52 -0.78
CA ASP A 40 -11.74 -5.51 -0.18
C ASP A 40 -11.11 -6.91 -0.11
N VAL A 41 -11.91 -7.94 0.19
CA VAL A 41 -11.46 -9.34 0.16
C VAL A 41 -10.98 -9.75 -1.23
N VAL A 42 -11.74 -9.39 -2.28
CA VAL A 42 -11.33 -9.65 -3.67
C VAL A 42 -10.08 -8.84 -4.03
N MET A 43 -10.03 -7.57 -3.64
CA MET A 43 -8.87 -6.70 -3.85
C MET A 43 -7.62 -7.24 -3.15
N PHE A 44 -7.77 -7.94 -2.01
CA PHE A 44 -6.68 -8.63 -1.34
C PHE A 44 -6.31 -9.96 -2.04
N ALA A 45 -7.26 -10.84 -2.30
CA ALA A 45 -6.98 -12.21 -2.75
C ALA A 45 -6.62 -12.29 -4.25
N LEU A 46 -7.32 -11.54 -5.10
CA LEU A 46 -7.17 -11.65 -6.55
C LEU A 46 -5.77 -11.27 -7.05
N PRO A 47 -5.14 -10.16 -6.62
CA PRO A 47 -3.78 -9.83 -7.08
C PRO A 47 -2.75 -10.87 -6.61
N LEU A 48 -2.86 -11.40 -5.40
CA LEU A 48 -1.97 -12.46 -4.92
C LEU A 48 -2.11 -13.75 -5.73
N LEU A 49 -3.35 -14.12 -6.09
CA LEU A 49 -3.60 -15.26 -6.97
C LEU A 49 -3.00 -15.04 -8.36
N LEU A 50 -3.18 -13.85 -8.94
CA LEU A 50 -2.56 -13.48 -10.22
C LEU A 50 -1.04 -13.53 -10.15
N LEU A 51 -0.45 -13.00 -9.07
CA LEU A 51 0.99 -13.07 -8.86
C LEU A 51 1.48 -14.52 -8.81
N TYR A 52 0.79 -15.39 -8.08
CA TYR A 52 1.16 -16.81 -7.99
C TYR A 52 1.30 -17.47 -9.38
N PHE A 53 0.42 -17.15 -10.32
CA PHE A 53 0.48 -17.69 -11.68
C PHE A 53 1.42 -16.93 -12.63
N LYS A 54 1.67 -15.64 -12.40
CA LYS A 54 2.40 -14.76 -13.34
C LYS A 54 3.82 -14.42 -12.91
N LEU A 55 4.23 -14.77 -11.69
CA LEU A 55 5.57 -14.49 -11.17
C LEU A 55 6.63 -15.33 -11.89
N ASP A 56 7.63 -14.65 -12.44
CA ASP A 56 8.86 -15.30 -12.92
C ASP A 56 9.63 -15.91 -11.73
N ARG A 57 9.55 -17.24 -11.62
CA ARG A 57 10.12 -18.00 -10.50
C ARG A 57 11.65 -17.94 -10.45
N THR A 58 12.32 -17.66 -11.56
CA THR A 58 13.80 -17.57 -11.61
C THR A 58 14.34 -16.35 -10.86
N ARG A 59 13.54 -15.30 -10.74
CA ARG A 59 13.87 -14.04 -10.06
C ARG A 59 12.90 -13.72 -8.92
N ALA A 60 12.23 -14.75 -8.38
CA ALA A 60 11.18 -14.60 -7.38
C ALA A 60 11.65 -13.80 -6.15
N PHE A 61 12.88 -14.02 -5.68
CA PHE A 61 13.41 -13.28 -4.54
C PHE A 61 13.62 -11.79 -4.85
N GLN A 62 14.19 -11.46 -6.01
CA GLN A 62 14.38 -10.07 -6.44
C GLN A 62 13.04 -9.36 -6.61
N ILE A 63 12.09 -9.97 -7.33
CA ILE A 63 10.77 -9.39 -7.58
C ILE A 63 9.99 -9.27 -6.26
N GLY A 64 10.04 -10.30 -5.42
CA GLY A 64 9.41 -10.30 -4.11
C GLY A 64 10.00 -9.25 -3.17
N PHE A 65 11.32 -9.08 -3.14
CA PHE A 65 11.99 -8.03 -2.37
C PHE A 65 11.61 -6.64 -2.85
N PHE A 66 11.52 -6.44 -4.17
CA PHE A 66 11.01 -5.19 -4.74
C PHE A 66 9.56 -4.94 -4.32
N GLY A 67 8.68 -5.94 -4.45
CA GLY A 67 7.28 -5.84 -4.02
C GLY A 67 7.13 -5.57 -2.52
N PHE A 68 7.98 -6.19 -1.70
CA PHE A 68 8.03 -5.94 -0.26
C PHE A 68 8.44 -4.50 0.06
N ASN A 69 9.43 -3.94 -0.66
CA ASN A 69 9.77 -2.52 -0.52
C ASN A 69 8.57 -1.62 -0.87
N VAL A 70 7.86 -1.91 -1.97
CA VAL A 70 6.65 -1.16 -2.33
C VAL A 70 5.59 -1.25 -1.23
N HIS A 71 5.34 -2.46 -0.71
CA HIS A 71 4.40 -2.68 0.41
C HIS A 71 4.75 -1.84 1.64
N VAL A 72 6.01 -1.89 2.09
CA VAL A 72 6.46 -1.17 3.29
C VAL A 72 6.31 0.34 3.11
N TRP A 73 6.86 0.92 2.04
CA TRP A 73 6.81 2.36 1.84
C TRP A 73 5.39 2.87 1.62
N PHE A 74 4.59 2.15 0.84
CA PHE A 74 3.19 2.51 0.63
C PHE A 74 2.38 2.43 1.93
N GLY A 75 2.53 1.36 2.72
CA GLY A 75 1.87 1.22 4.00
C GLY A 75 2.23 2.34 4.99
N TYR A 76 3.47 2.81 5.01
CA TYR A 76 3.87 3.96 5.84
C TYR A 76 3.21 5.26 5.38
N PHE A 77 3.18 5.54 4.07
CA PHE A 77 2.52 6.73 3.55
C PHE A 77 0.99 6.68 3.75
N ASP A 78 0.36 5.53 3.57
CA ASP A 78 -1.08 5.37 3.80
C ASP A 78 -1.41 5.51 5.29
N THR A 79 -0.64 4.87 6.16
CA THR A 79 -0.78 5.00 7.63
C THR A 79 -0.64 6.45 8.06
N PHE A 80 0.38 7.16 7.57
CA PHE A 80 0.54 8.59 7.84
C PHE A 80 -0.70 9.37 7.40
N GLY A 81 -1.19 9.11 6.18
CA GLY A 81 -2.40 9.71 5.64
C GLY A 81 -3.64 9.51 6.51
N THR A 82 -3.87 8.26 6.95
CA THR A 82 -5.04 7.92 7.75
C THR A 82 -4.93 8.41 9.19
N VAL A 83 -3.74 8.34 9.81
CA VAL A 83 -3.51 8.80 11.18
C VAL A 83 -3.64 10.31 11.28
N GLN A 84 -3.19 11.06 10.26
CA GLN A 84 -3.36 12.50 10.20
C GLN A 84 -4.76 12.94 9.73
N GLY A 85 -5.63 11.98 9.36
CA GLY A 85 -6.98 12.27 8.90
C GLY A 85 -7.03 12.96 7.54
N TYR A 86 -6.05 12.77 6.66
CA TYR A 86 -6.09 13.24 5.28
C TYR A 86 -7.04 12.42 4.41
N TRP A 87 -7.22 11.14 4.75
CA TRP A 87 -8.19 10.28 4.08
C TRP A 87 -8.61 9.10 4.97
N THR A 88 -9.69 8.45 4.58
CA THR A 88 -10.16 7.21 5.22
C THR A 88 -10.77 6.23 4.23
N TYR A 89 -10.90 4.99 4.69
CA TYR A 89 -11.49 3.87 3.96
C TYR A 89 -12.80 3.47 4.67
N PRO A 90 -13.96 3.72 4.05
CA PRO A 90 -15.27 3.36 4.62
C PRO A 90 -15.51 1.85 4.71
N TYR A 91 -14.76 1.04 3.97
CA TYR A 91 -14.81 -0.41 4.06
C TYR A 91 -13.43 -0.95 4.40
N GLN A 92 -13.42 -1.98 5.24
CA GLN A 92 -12.24 -2.60 5.80
C GLN A 92 -12.50 -4.10 6.02
N ILE A 93 -11.48 -4.94 5.78
CA ILE A 93 -11.54 -6.37 6.08
C ILE A 93 -11.70 -6.62 7.60
N SER A 94 -11.14 -5.73 8.42
CA SER A 94 -11.18 -5.84 9.89
C SER A 94 -10.92 -4.48 10.51
N SER A 95 -11.61 -4.16 11.61
CA SER A 95 -11.36 -2.97 12.43
C SER A 95 -10.07 -3.03 13.25
N TYR A 96 -9.37 -4.17 13.26
CA TYR A 96 -8.12 -4.40 14.01
C TYR A 96 -6.88 -4.36 13.11
N LEU A 97 -7.06 -4.34 11.79
CA LEU A 97 -5.99 -4.36 10.81
C LEU A 97 -5.87 -2.98 10.14
N PRO A 98 -4.79 -2.73 9.38
CA PRO A 98 -4.69 -1.51 8.59
C PRO A 98 -5.93 -1.29 7.72
N ASN A 99 -6.38 -0.02 7.65
CA ASN A 99 -7.64 0.39 7.04
C ASN A 99 -7.80 -0.03 5.56
N SER A 100 -6.71 -0.34 4.87
CA SER A 100 -6.65 -0.56 3.41
C SER A 100 -5.87 -1.83 3.04
N LEU A 101 -5.86 -2.85 3.92
CA LEU A 101 -5.02 -4.06 3.78
C LEU A 101 -5.01 -4.67 2.36
N GLY A 102 -6.17 -4.73 1.69
CA GLY A 102 -6.27 -5.23 0.31
C GLY A 102 -5.46 -4.42 -0.70
N MET A 103 -5.42 -3.10 -0.53
CA MET A 103 -4.66 -2.21 -1.38
C MET A 103 -3.17 -2.23 -1.01
N ASP A 104 -2.87 -2.13 0.28
CA ASP A 104 -1.52 -1.93 0.81
C ASP A 104 -0.63 -3.17 0.73
N ALA A 105 -1.20 -4.35 1.02
CA ALA A 105 -0.46 -5.60 1.09
C ALA A 105 -0.57 -6.45 -0.18
N SER A 106 -1.50 -6.12 -1.09
CA SER A 106 -1.77 -6.94 -2.26
C SER A 106 -1.82 -6.13 -3.55
N LEU A 107 -2.87 -5.35 -3.80
CA LEU A 107 -3.09 -4.74 -5.11
C LEU A 107 -1.89 -3.90 -5.57
N VAL A 108 -1.47 -2.93 -4.76
CA VAL A 108 -0.39 -2.00 -5.15
C VAL A 108 0.94 -2.73 -5.29
N PRO A 109 1.42 -3.50 -4.30
CA PRO A 109 2.65 -4.28 -4.43
C PRO A 109 2.64 -5.21 -5.65
N VAL A 110 1.54 -5.92 -5.89
CA VAL A 110 1.43 -6.86 -7.02
C VAL A 110 1.51 -6.13 -8.36
N LEU A 111 0.77 -5.04 -8.54
CA LEU A 111 0.82 -4.27 -9.79
C LEU A 111 2.24 -3.79 -10.08
N PHE A 112 2.94 -3.27 -9.07
CA PHE A 112 4.34 -2.85 -9.22
C PHE A 112 5.30 -4.03 -9.44
N MET A 113 5.10 -5.18 -8.80
CA MET A 113 5.90 -6.39 -9.07
C MET A 113 5.76 -6.87 -10.51
N LEU A 114 4.52 -6.97 -11.00
CA LEU A 114 4.23 -7.39 -12.37
C LEU A 114 4.77 -6.39 -13.39
N LEU A 115 4.70 -5.10 -13.09
CA LEU A 115 5.32 -4.06 -13.91
C LEU A 115 6.84 -4.17 -13.91
N TYR A 116 7.47 -4.31 -12.74
CA TYR A 116 8.91 -4.40 -12.59
C TYR A 116 9.48 -5.60 -13.36
N GLN A 117 8.86 -6.78 -13.25
CA GLN A 117 9.30 -7.94 -14.02
C GLN A 117 9.15 -7.71 -15.53
N TRP A 118 8.08 -7.06 -15.97
CA TRP A 118 7.85 -6.79 -17.39
C TRP A 118 8.88 -5.81 -17.94
N VAL A 119 9.11 -4.70 -17.23
CA VAL A 119 10.07 -3.67 -17.63
C VAL A 119 11.49 -4.24 -17.69
N THR A 120 11.90 -5.00 -16.68
CA THR A 120 13.24 -5.61 -16.63
C THR A 120 13.44 -6.70 -17.68
N ASN A 121 12.37 -7.39 -18.10
CA ASN A 121 12.43 -8.36 -19.20
C ASN A 121 12.49 -7.71 -20.59
N THR A 122 11.87 -6.54 -20.74
CA THR A 122 11.72 -5.88 -22.04
C THR A 122 12.68 -4.71 -22.22
N ASN A 123 13.58 -4.47 -21.27
CA ASN A 123 14.52 -3.33 -21.25
C ASN A 123 13.82 -1.97 -21.43
N ARG A 124 12.60 -1.83 -20.91
CA ARG A 124 11.85 -0.57 -20.92
C ARG A 124 12.37 0.35 -19.80
N ASN A 125 12.00 1.63 -19.84
CA ASN A 125 12.40 2.55 -18.78
C ASN A 125 11.50 2.37 -17.53
N TYR A 126 12.09 1.87 -16.45
CA TYR A 126 11.39 1.63 -15.18
C TYR A 126 10.63 2.87 -14.67
N TYR A 127 11.27 4.03 -14.66
CA TYR A 127 10.68 5.24 -14.10
C TYR A 127 9.47 5.71 -14.91
N VAL A 128 9.56 5.69 -16.24
CA VAL A 128 8.44 6.09 -17.10
C VAL A 128 7.21 5.23 -16.83
N TYR A 129 7.34 3.91 -16.89
CA TYR A 129 6.20 3.03 -16.72
C TYR A 129 5.68 3.00 -15.28
N SER A 130 6.56 3.15 -14.30
CA SER A 130 6.16 3.23 -12.89
C SER A 130 5.41 4.52 -12.59
N LEU A 131 5.83 5.65 -13.17
CA LEU A 131 5.10 6.92 -13.09
C LEU A 131 3.74 6.83 -13.78
N LEU A 132 3.65 6.17 -14.94
CA LEU A 132 2.36 5.93 -15.60
C LEU A 132 1.43 5.07 -14.74
N LEU A 133 1.94 4.02 -14.09
CA LEU A 133 1.15 3.21 -13.18
C LEU A 133 0.73 4.02 -11.93
N GLY A 134 1.63 4.79 -11.32
CA GLY A 134 1.29 5.69 -10.21
C GLY A 134 0.23 6.72 -10.60
N ALA A 135 0.32 7.28 -11.80
CA ALA A 135 -0.68 8.20 -12.34
C ALA A 135 -2.03 7.52 -12.56
N LEU A 136 -2.04 6.29 -13.10
CA LEU A 136 -3.26 5.49 -13.25
C LEU A 136 -3.91 5.20 -11.89
N LEU A 137 -3.11 4.82 -10.88
CA LEU A 137 -3.62 4.54 -9.54
C LEU A 137 -4.19 5.80 -8.87
N SER A 138 -3.52 6.93 -8.97
CA SER A 138 -3.95 8.18 -8.33
C SER A 138 -5.08 8.90 -9.06
N PHE A 139 -5.06 8.96 -10.39
CA PHE A 139 -5.97 9.79 -11.19
C PHE A 139 -7.06 9.00 -11.92
N VAL A 140 -7.03 7.67 -11.87
CA VAL A 140 -8.11 6.84 -12.45
C VAL A 140 -8.70 5.92 -11.39
N LEU A 141 -7.89 5.08 -10.75
CA LEU A 141 -8.41 4.12 -9.76
C LEU A 141 -8.99 4.84 -8.53
N LYS A 142 -8.27 5.80 -7.96
CA LYS A 142 -8.74 6.49 -6.76
C LYS A 142 -10.03 7.31 -6.98
N PRO A 143 -10.21 8.06 -8.09
CA PRO A 143 -11.49 8.70 -8.38
C PRO A 143 -12.65 7.71 -8.51
N ILE A 144 -12.42 6.54 -9.11
CA ILE A 144 -13.43 5.46 -9.13
C ILE A 144 -13.78 5.08 -7.68
N PHE A 145 -12.79 4.83 -6.82
CA PHE A 145 -13.06 4.46 -5.43
C PHE A 145 -13.82 5.56 -4.67
N VAL A 146 -13.51 6.83 -4.92
CA VAL A 146 -14.25 7.96 -4.34
C VAL A 146 -15.70 7.97 -4.83
N SER A 147 -15.96 7.73 -6.11
CA SER A 147 -17.32 7.78 -6.67
C SER A 147 -18.23 6.67 -6.16
N ILE A 148 -17.65 5.53 -5.76
CA ILE A 148 -18.39 4.39 -5.16
C ILE A 148 -18.23 4.29 -3.64
N ASN A 149 -17.77 5.35 -2.97
CA ASN A 149 -17.62 5.45 -1.52
C ASN A 149 -16.68 4.40 -0.87
N LEU A 150 -15.66 3.94 -1.59
CA LEU A 150 -14.59 3.10 -1.05
C LEU A 150 -13.41 3.92 -0.51
N PHE A 151 -13.39 5.24 -0.75
CA PHE A 151 -12.34 6.13 -0.26
C PHE A 151 -12.88 7.55 -0.08
N LYS A 152 -12.43 8.25 0.95
CA LYS A 152 -12.81 9.66 1.19
C LYS A 152 -11.59 10.50 1.53
N PHE A 153 -11.48 11.66 0.89
CA PHE A 153 -10.50 12.68 1.24
C PHE A 153 -11.05 13.63 2.29
N TYR A 154 -10.13 14.16 3.08
CA TYR A 154 -10.35 15.18 4.09
C TYR A 154 -9.15 16.15 4.10
N MET A 155 -9.25 17.24 4.87
CA MET A 155 -8.12 18.15 5.16
C MET A 155 -7.36 18.65 3.92
N GLY A 156 -8.06 18.87 2.80
CA GLY A 156 -7.48 19.40 1.55
C GLY A 156 -6.62 18.40 0.76
N ALA A 157 -6.50 17.16 1.22
CA ALA A 157 -5.83 16.10 0.46
C ALA A 157 -6.59 15.81 -0.85
N ASN A 158 -5.84 15.38 -1.87
CA ASN A 158 -6.38 15.14 -3.19
C ASN A 158 -5.51 14.15 -3.98
N TYR A 159 -5.95 13.80 -5.18
CA TYR A 159 -5.29 12.83 -6.06
C TYR A 159 -3.83 13.17 -6.39
N PHE A 160 -3.50 14.46 -6.48
CA PHE A 160 -2.12 14.88 -6.75
C PHE A 160 -1.20 14.58 -5.57
N HIS A 161 -1.66 14.78 -4.33
CA HIS A 161 -0.90 14.37 -3.15
C HIS A 161 -0.60 12.86 -3.14
N LEU A 162 -1.57 12.03 -3.50
CA LEU A 162 -1.35 10.57 -3.65
C LEU A 162 -0.36 10.25 -4.77
N PHE A 163 -0.39 10.99 -5.88
CA PHE A 163 0.58 10.80 -6.94
C PHE A 163 2.02 11.10 -6.47
N LEU A 164 2.20 12.16 -5.68
CA LEU A 164 3.51 12.47 -5.10
C LEU A 164 4.04 11.36 -4.19
N THR A 165 3.18 10.71 -3.39
CA THR A 165 3.63 9.58 -2.56
C THR A 165 4.11 8.41 -3.42
N TYR A 166 3.42 8.09 -4.52
CA TYR A 166 3.88 7.07 -5.46
C TYR A 166 5.25 7.38 -6.06
N ILE A 167 5.55 8.63 -6.40
CA ILE A 167 6.88 9.02 -6.92
C ILE A 167 7.98 8.62 -5.91
N VAL A 168 7.77 8.95 -4.63
CA VAL A 168 8.74 8.61 -3.57
C VAL A 168 8.89 7.10 -3.42
N ILE A 169 7.78 6.35 -3.38
CA ILE A 169 7.79 4.88 -3.25
C ILE A 169 8.52 4.21 -4.41
N ILE A 170 8.27 4.67 -5.64
CA ILE A 170 8.91 4.14 -6.86
C ILE A 170 10.43 4.30 -6.80
N VAL A 171 10.90 5.46 -6.35
CA VAL A 171 12.34 5.75 -6.23
C VAL A 171 12.97 4.93 -5.13
N LEU A 172 12.41 4.94 -3.91
CA LEU A 172 12.94 4.21 -2.76
C LEU A 172 13.00 2.70 -3.03
N SER A 173 11.92 2.13 -3.54
CA SER A 173 11.83 0.70 -3.79
C SER A 173 12.84 0.23 -4.82
N LYS A 174 13.06 1.02 -5.88
CA LYS A 174 14.07 0.71 -6.90
C LYS A 174 15.49 0.85 -6.37
N LEU A 175 15.78 1.95 -5.67
CA LEU A 175 17.10 2.24 -5.12
C LEU A 175 17.55 1.15 -4.16
N ILE A 176 16.69 0.76 -3.22
CA ILE A 176 17.00 -0.30 -2.24
C ILE A 176 17.17 -1.64 -2.95
N THR A 177 16.29 -1.98 -3.89
CA THR A 177 16.42 -3.23 -4.66
C THR A 177 17.74 -3.28 -5.44
N ASP A 178 18.09 -2.21 -6.13
CA ASP A 178 19.33 -2.15 -6.91
C ASP A 178 20.59 -2.20 -6.05
N LEU A 179 20.56 -1.58 -4.87
CA LEU A 179 21.65 -1.63 -3.90
C LEU A 179 21.92 -3.08 -3.46
N PHE A 180 20.87 -3.83 -3.09
CA PHE A 180 21.01 -5.23 -2.68
C PHE A 180 21.47 -6.13 -3.84
N LEU A 181 20.98 -5.88 -5.07
CA LEU A 181 21.46 -6.58 -6.25
C LEU A 181 22.94 -6.28 -6.55
N HIS A 182 23.39 -5.05 -6.30
CA HIS A 182 24.79 -4.69 -6.43
C HIS A 182 25.66 -5.46 -5.43
N PHE A 183 25.27 -5.49 -4.15
CA PHE A 183 25.98 -6.28 -3.13
C PHE A 183 26.04 -7.77 -3.47
N GLN A 184 24.95 -8.33 -4.00
CA GLN A 184 24.92 -9.73 -4.44
C GLN A 184 25.94 -9.99 -5.57
N LYS A 185 26.02 -9.09 -6.56
CA LYS A 185 26.98 -9.20 -7.66
C LYS A 185 28.43 -9.09 -7.18
N GLU A 186 28.74 -8.13 -6.32
CA GLU A 186 30.09 -7.95 -5.75
C GLU A 186 30.55 -9.18 -4.95
N SER A 187 29.64 -9.79 -4.19
CA SER A 187 29.95 -11.02 -3.44
C SER A 187 30.29 -12.18 -4.37
N SER A 188 29.57 -12.31 -5.49
CA SER A 188 29.76 -13.40 -6.45
C SER A 188 31.08 -13.25 -7.21
N SER A 189 31.52 -12.02 -7.52
CA SER A 189 32.80 -11.76 -8.19
C SER A 189 34.04 -11.97 -7.31
N LYS A 190 33.89 -12.01 -5.98
CA LYS A 190 35.01 -12.27 -5.05
C LYS A 190 35.26 -13.76 -4.83
N VAL A 191 34.33 -14.62 -5.25
CA VAL A 191 34.38 -16.08 -5.06
C VAL A 191 34.81 -16.82 -6.34
N SER A 192 34.80 -16.14 -7.49
CA SER A 192 35.33 -16.62 -8.79
C SER A 192 36.78 -16.22 -9.01
#